data_AF-A0A8K0KKQ4-F1
#
_entry.id   AF-A0A8K0KKQ4-F1
#
_cell.length_a   1.000
_cell.length_b   1.000
_cell.length_c   1.000
_cell.angle_alpha   90.00
_cell.angle_beta   90.00
_cell.angle_gamma   90.00
#
_symmetry.space_group_name_H-M   'P 1'
#
loop_
_entity.id
_entity.type
_entity.pdbx_description
1 polymer ?
#
loop_
_entity_poly.entity_id
_entity_poly.type
_entity_poly.pdbx_seq_one_letter_code
_entity_poly.pdbx_strand_id
1 'polypeptide(L)'
;MNALTLEKIVILVKLDCPGSFEVLQKASLEALFGSPQKHWLLLMEQRLTSMQNHILSKLNIFINGSVTLAKRRETNVSGSILPVYSMFDIYKLSYKGPWKFQPVGEWSPNGTEIIRRIYPVDLESKKLSGISIPISIVVTIPDTLNHLDNLHNKFDDTSTKMNYHIISHILDVMNASGHFKVVDSWGYEQNGTYDGMVGQILRGEVEIGGTPLLINRQRIEILEYVGYTSHSRVPFKDSNMSGLSLRGYKIRNGVQQENHATGEKARETWLDEEHQTQGMGAKIRANQIHARLLDG
;
A
#
# COMPACT_ATOMS: atom_id res chain seq x y z
N MET A 1 14.63 21.02 -12.99
CA MET A 1 14.53 19.79 -12.17
C MET A 1 14.48 18.60 -13.12
N ASN A 2 15.50 17.75 -13.09
CA ASN A 2 15.46 16.47 -13.78
C ASN A 2 14.49 15.58 -13.01
N ALA A 3 13.32 15.30 -13.59
CA ALA A 3 12.50 14.20 -13.12
C ALA A 3 13.40 12.96 -13.14
N LEU A 4 13.64 12.34 -11.98
CA LEU A 4 14.18 10.99 -11.92
C LEU A 4 13.14 10.10 -12.59
N THR A 5 13.26 9.91 -13.90
CA THR A 5 12.56 8.85 -14.62
C THR A 5 13.05 7.55 -14.02
N LEU A 6 12.26 7.02 -13.09
CA LEU A 6 12.42 5.67 -12.57
C LEU A 6 12.40 4.72 -13.76
N GLU A 7 13.57 4.19 -14.14
CA GLU A 7 13.68 3.20 -15.20
C GLU A 7 12.88 1.97 -14.79
N LYS A 8 11.89 1.61 -15.62
CA LYS A 8 11.16 0.36 -15.45
C LYS A 8 12.01 -0.78 -15.98
N ILE A 9 12.27 -1.76 -15.13
CA ILE A 9 13.02 -2.97 -15.48
C ILE A 9 12.02 -4.08 -15.77
N VAL A 10 12.10 -4.67 -16.95
CA VAL A 10 11.36 -5.89 -17.30
C VAL A 10 12.27 -7.09 -17.08
N ILE A 11 11.85 -8.02 -16.23
CA ILE A 11 12.55 -9.27 -15.96
C ILE A 11 11.81 -10.38 -16.69
N LEU A 12 12.42 -10.91 -17.75
CA LEU A 12 11.89 -12.02 -18.52
C LEU A 12 12.40 -13.34 -17.92
N VAL A 13 11.47 -14.23 -17.55
CA VAL A 13 11.77 -15.57 -17.05
C VAL A 13 11.08 -16.60 -17.91
N LYS A 14 11.86 -17.43 -18.61
CA LYS A 14 11.33 -18.61 -19.32
C LYS A 14 11.14 -19.74 -18.32
N LEU A 15 9.89 -20.17 -18.12
CA LEU A 15 9.55 -21.21 -17.14
C LEU A 15 10.13 -22.58 -17.53
N ASP A 16 10.33 -22.82 -18.82
CA ASP A 16 10.84 -24.09 -19.34
C ASP A 16 12.36 -24.27 -19.16
N CYS A 17 13.09 -23.21 -18.79
CA CYS A 17 14.54 -23.27 -18.58
C CYS A 17 14.88 -23.88 -17.21
N PRO A 18 15.95 -24.72 -17.12
CA PRO A 18 16.48 -25.19 -15.84
C PRO A 18 16.83 -24.02 -14.90
N GLY A 19 16.50 -24.14 -13.61
CA GLY A 19 16.77 -23.12 -12.60
C GLY A 19 15.79 -21.93 -12.57
N SER A 20 14.86 -21.81 -13.52
CA SER A 20 13.86 -20.73 -13.56
C SER A 20 13.03 -20.64 -12.27
N PHE A 21 12.59 -21.79 -11.75
CA PHE A 21 11.79 -21.88 -10.53
C PHE A 21 12.58 -21.51 -9.26
N GLU A 22 13.89 -21.76 -9.23
CA GLU A 22 14.74 -21.36 -8.11
C GLU A 22 14.87 -19.83 -8.03
N VAL A 23 15.02 -19.17 -9.18
CA VAL A 23 15.00 -17.71 -9.28
C VAL A 23 13.66 -17.15 -8.81
N LEU A 24 12.55 -17.75 -9.22
CA LEU A 24 11.21 -17.31 -8.80
C LEU A 24 10.96 -17.53 -7.31
N GLN A 25 11.43 -18.66 -6.75
CA GLN A 25 11.35 -18.91 -5.31
C GLN A 25 12.17 -17.89 -4.52
N LYS A 26 13.40 -17.60 -4.95
CA LYS A 26 14.23 -16.59 -4.31
C LYS A 26 13.59 -15.20 -4.39
N ALA A 27 13.07 -14.84 -5.56
CA ALA A 27 12.32 -13.59 -5.74
C ALA A 27 11.07 -13.50 -4.86
N SER A 28 10.40 -14.63 -4.65
CA SER A 28 9.27 -14.74 -3.73
C SER A 28 9.68 -14.52 -2.27
N LEU A 29 10.77 -15.15 -1.83
CA LEU A 29 11.27 -15.06 -0.45
C LEU A 29 11.80 -13.66 -0.13
N GLU A 30 12.41 -13.00 -1.10
CA GLU A 30 12.93 -11.63 -0.99
C GLU A 30 11.88 -10.55 -1.33
N ALA A 31 10.60 -10.92 -1.48
CA ALA A 31 9.48 -10.02 -1.80
C ALA A 31 9.71 -9.13 -3.05
N LEU A 32 10.51 -9.60 -4.02
CA LEU A 32 10.92 -8.80 -5.19
C LEU A 32 9.79 -8.57 -6.20
N PHE A 33 8.72 -9.36 -6.16
CA PHE A 33 7.57 -9.19 -7.04
C PHE A 33 6.80 -7.89 -6.76
N GLY A 34 6.78 -7.44 -5.50
CA GLY A 34 6.11 -6.19 -5.09
C GLY A 34 6.91 -4.91 -5.36
N SER A 35 8.07 -5.02 -6.03
CA SER A 35 8.90 -3.85 -6.32
C SER A 35 8.28 -3.01 -7.45
N PRO A 36 7.97 -1.72 -7.24
CA PRO A 36 7.25 -0.89 -8.22
C PRO A 36 8.04 -0.63 -9.51
N GLN A 37 9.35 -0.85 -9.50
CA GLN A 37 10.24 -0.65 -10.64
C GLN A 37 10.40 -1.90 -11.50
N LYS A 38 10.00 -3.08 -10.99
CA LYS A 38 10.23 -4.37 -11.65
C LYS A 38 8.91 -4.93 -12.16
N HIS A 39 8.89 -5.26 -13.44
CA HIS A 39 7.80 -6.01 -14.06
C HIS A 39 8.31 -7.38 -14.48
N TRP A 40 7.69 -8.44 -13.98
CA TRP A 40 8.09 -9.82 -14.25
C TRP A 40 7.23 -10.40 -15.37
N LEU A 41 7.86 -10.81 -16.47
CA LEU A 41 7.20 -11.50 -17.57
C LEU A 41 7.61 -12.98 -17.52
N LEU A 42 6.66 -13.84 -17.17
CA LEU A 42 6.84 -15.29 -17.13
C LEU A 42 6.43 -15.88 -18.48
N LEU A 43 7.38 -16.40 -19.23
CA LEU A 43 7.12 -17.02 -20.54
C LEU A 43 6.96 -18.53 -20.36
N MET A 44 5.83 -19.06 -20.80
CA MET A 44 5.51 -20.48 -20.77
C MET A 44 5.34 -20.98 -22.21
N GLU A 45 6.36 -21.67 -22.73
CA GLU A 45 6.37 -22.24 -24.07
C GLU A 45 5.69 -23.61 -24.10
N GLN A 46 5.86 -24.40 -23.03
CA GLN A 46 5.31 -25.74 -22.90
C GLN A 46 4.37 -25.86 -21.70
N ARG A 47 3.61 -26.96 -21.66
CA ARG A 47 2.78 -27.26 -20.49
C ARG A 47 3.68 -27.61 -19.31
N LEU A 48 3.54 -26.86 -18.22
CA LEU A 48 4.21 -27.16 -16.96
C LEU A 48 3.79 -28.52 -16.42
N THR A 49 4.77 -29.25 -15.88
CA THR A 49 4.54 -30.49 -15.13
C THR A 49 3.78 -30.22 -13.83
N SER A 50 3.20 -31.26 -13.23
CA SER A 50 2.49 -31.14 -11.94
C SER A 50 3.39 -30.58 -10.84
N MET A 51 4.68 -30.93 -10.83
CA MET A 51 5.64 -30.38 -9.86
C MET A 51 5.90 -28.89 -10.08
N GLN A 52 6.09 -28.46 -11.32
CA GLN A 52 6.30 -27.05 -11.66
C GLN A 52 5.07 -26.20 -11.31
N ASN A 53 3.86 -26.71 -11.60
CA ASN A 53 2.61 -26.06 -11.18
C ASN A 53 2.51 -25.94 -9.65
N HIS A 54 2.96 -26.97 -8.90
CA HIS A 54 2.99 -26.94 -7.44
C HIS A 54 4.01 -25.93 -6.89
N ILE A 55 5.16 -25.77 -7.53
CA ILE A 55 6.14 -24.75 -7.12
C ILE A 55 5.59 -23.35 -7.41
N LEU A 56 5.07 -23.14 -8.62
CA LEU A 56 4.46 -21.88 -9.01
C LEU A 56 3.29 -21.52 -8.08
N SER A 57 2.49 -22.51 -7.67
CA SER A 57 1.36 -22.29 -6.78
C SER A 57 1.77 -21.79 -5.39
N LYS A 58 2.99 -22.05 -4.95
CA LYS A 58 3.54 -21.62 -3.66
C LYS A 58 4.18 -20.23 -3.67
N LEU A 59 4.40 -19.62 -4.84
CA LEU A 59 4.99 -18.28 -4.89
C LEU A 59 4.07 -17.23 -4.27
N ASN A 60 4.67 -16.25 -3.59
CA ASN A 60 4.03 -15.13 -2.94
C ASN A 60 4.00 -13.94 -3.92
N ILE A 61 3.16 -14.05 -4.95
CA ILE A 61 2.90 -12.94 -5.86
C ILE A 61 1.58 -12.32 -5.44
N PHE A 62 1.64 -11.18 -4.75
CA PHE A 62 0.46 -10.48 -4.26
C PHE A 62 -0.03 -9.43 -5.24
N ILE A 63 -1.16 -8.81 -4.91
CA ILE A 63 -1.84 -7.82 -5.75
C ILE A 63 -0.97 -6.59 -6.09
N ASN A 64 -0.08 -6.20 -5.18
CA ASN A 64 0.93 -5.15 -5.39
C ASN A 64 2.05 -5.56 -6.34
N GLY A 65 2.13 -6.86 -6.67
CA GLY A 65 3.09 -7.40 -7.61
C GLY A 65 2.75 -7.12 -9.06
N SER A 66 3.79 -6.86 -9.85
CA SER A 66 3.69 -6.69 -11.30
C SER A 66 4.24 -7.94 -12.00
N VAL A 67 3.38 -8.95 -12.18
CA VAL A 67 3.74 -10.23 -12.79
C VAL A 67 2.72 -10.63 -13.84
N THR A 68 3.19 -10.83 -15.07
CA THR A 68 2.41 -11.26 -16.22
C THR A 68 2.89 -12.62 -16.71
N LEU A 69 1.98 -13.57 -16.86
CA LEU A 69 2.20 -14.89 -17.46
C LEU A 69 1.81 -14.85 -18.94
N ALA A 70 2.78 -15.09 -19.83
CA ALA A 70 2.58 -15.27 -21.25
C ALA A 70 2.56 -16.76 -21.58
N LYS A 71 1.38 -17.29 -21.90
CA LYS A 71 1.16 -18.69 -22.27
C LYS A 71 1.15 -18.85 -23.77
N ARG A 72 2.10 -19.61 -24.31
CA ARG A 72 2.10 -19.99 -25.72
C ARG A 72 0.94 -20.91 -26.05
N ARG A 73 0.33 -20.65 -27.20
CA ARG A 73 -0.64 -21.46 -27.91
C ARG A 73 -0.26 -21.47 -29.39
N GLU A 74 -0.68 -22.49 -30.09
CA GLU A 74 -0.51 -22.58 -31.54
C GLU A 74 -1.87 -22.43 -32.20
N THR A 75 -1.95 -21.53 -33.19
CA THR A 75 -3.18 -21.24 -33.93
C THR A 75 -2.92 -21.46 -35.41
N ASN A 76 -3.85 -22.17 -36.05
CA ASN A 76 -3.85 -22.35 -37.50
C ASN A 76 -4.51 -21.14 -38.16
N VAL A 77 -3.71 -20.32 -38.84
CA VAL A 77 -4.20 -19.19 -39.64
C VAL A 77 -3.82 -19.45 -41.08
N SER A 78 -4.82 -19.64 -41.96
CA SER A 78 -4.62 -19.82 -43.40
C SER A 78 -3.62 -20.95 -43.76
N GLY A 79 -3.65 -22.06 -43.02
CA GLY A 79 -2.77 -23.21 -43.23
C GLY A 79 -1.36 -23.08 -42.65
N SER A 80 -1.02 -21.94 -42.03
CA SER A 80 0.24 -21.75 -41.29
C SER A 80 -0.01 -21.85 -39.78
N ILE A 81 0.83 -22.62 -39.09
CA ILE A 81 0.84 -22.68 -37.62
C ILE A 81 1.62 -21.48 -37.10
N LEU A 82 0.95 -20.55 -36.43
CA LEU A 82 1.57 -19.37 -35.83
C LEU A 82 1.55 -19.46 -34.29
N PRO A 83 2.64 -19.03 -33.62
CA PRO A 83 2.65 -18.94 -32.16
C PRO A 83 1.84 -17.73 -31.71
N VAL A 84 0.91 -17.94 -30.80
CA VAL A 84 0.12 -16.89 -30.14
C VAL A 84 0.39 -16.97 -28.65
N TYR A 85 0.60 -15.83 -27.99
CA TYR A 85 0.80 -15.77 -26.55
C TYR A 85 -0.40 -15.09 -25.91
N SER A 86 -1.13 -15.83 -25.08
CA SER A 86 -2.17 -15.26 -24.23
C SER A 86 -1.53 -14.78 -22.93
N MET A 87 -1.70 -13.50 -22.63
CA MET A 87 -1.08 -12.85 -21.49
C MET A 87 -2.09 -12.64 -20.36
N PHE A 88 -1.68 -13.00 -19.14
CA PHE A 88 -2.49 -12.86 -17.94
C PHE A 88 -1.67 -12.23 -16.82
N ASP A 89 -2.21 -11.21 -16.17
CA ASP A 89 -1.67 -10.78 -14.88
C ASP A 89 -2.05 -11.82 -13.83
N ILE A 90 -1.06 -12.22 -13.04
CA ILE A 90 -1.21 -13.27 -12.03
C ILE A 90 -0.91 -12.71 -10.65
N TYR A 91 -1.80 -12.98 -9.70
CA TYR A 91 -1.62 -12.56 -8.30
C TYR A 91 -2.46 -13.41 -7.35
N LYS A 92 -2.15 -13.29 -6.07
CA LYS A 92 -2.91 -13.82 -4.94
C LYS A 92 -3.41 -12.67 -4.07
N LEU A 93 -4.52 -12.93 -3.38
CA LEU A 93 -5.08 -12.01 -2.39
C LEU A 93 -4.63 -12.36 -0.96
N SER A 94 -4.14 -13.59 -0.73
CA SER A 94 -3.58 -14.04 0.55
C SER A 94 -2.58 -15.17 0.33
N TYR A 95 -1.72 -15.46 1.31
CA TYR A 95 -0.69 -16.50 1.22
C TYR A 95 -1.26 -17.88 0.85
N LYS A 96 -2.39 -18.24 1.48
CA LYS A 96 -3.11 -19.52 1.26
C LYS A 96 -4.20 -19.41 0.19
N GLY A 97 -4.40 -18.22 -0.38
CA GLY A 97 -5.43 -17.96 -1.37
C GLY A 97 -5.10 -18.53 -2.75
N PRO A 98 -6.12 -18.81 -3.58
CA PRO A 98 -5.91 -19.25 -4.95
C PRO A 98 -5.35 -18.12 -5.81
N TRP A 99 -4.70 -18.50 -6.91
CA TRP A 99 -4.29 -17.56 -7.95
C TRP A 99 -5.50 -16.95 -8.65
N LYS A 100 -5.40 -15.66 -8.91
CA LYS A 100 -6.27 -14.91 -9.81
C LYS A 100 -5.51 -14.66 -11.10
N PHE A 101 -6.21 -14.87 -12.21
CA PHE A 101 -5.72 -14.64 -13.56
C PHE A 101 -6.59 -13.56 -14.18
N GLN A 102 -5.96 -12.48 -14.60
CA GLN A 102 -6.65 -11.38 -15.24
C GLN A 102 -6.14 -11.24 -16.67
N PRO A 103 -6.99 -11.36 -17.70
CA PRO A 103 -6.55 -11.28 -19.09
C PRO A 103 -6.04 -9.87 -19.39
N VAL A 104 -4.84 -9.81 -19.98
CA VAL A 104 -4.17 -8.56 -20.37
C VAL A 104 -4.32 -8.34 -21.88
N GLY A 105 -4.13 -9.40 -22.66
CA GLY A 105 -4.16 -9.33 -24.10
C GLY A 105 -3.52 -10.54 -24.74
N GLU A 106 -3.39 -10.48 -26.06
CA GLU A 106 -2.77 -11.51 -26.87
C GLU A 106 -1.69 -10.91 -27.76
N TRP A 107 -0.57 -11.61 -27.87
CA TRP A 107 0.48 -11.29 -28.82
C TRP A 107 0.49 -12.33 -29.93
N SER A 108 0.60 -11.87 -31.16
CA SER A 108 0.80 -12.70 -32.34
C SER A 108 1.83 -12.05 -33.29
N PRO A 109 2.40 -12.80 -34.25
CA PRO A 109 3.25 -12.23 -35.28
C PRO A 109 2.58 -11.12 -36.10
N ASN A 110 1.25 -11.13 -36.19
CA ASN A 110 0.46 -10.17 -36.95
C ASN A 110 0.16 -8.89 -36.14
N GLY A 111 0.51 -8.85 -34.86
CA GLY A 111 0.25 -7.72 -33.98
C GLY A 111 -0.09 -8.14 -32.55
N THR A 112 -0.12 -7.14 -31.67
CA THR A 112 -0.51 -7.29 -30.27
C THR A 112 -1.90 -6.71 -30.07
N GLU A 113 -2.83 -7.51 -29.57
CA GLU A 113 -4.12 -7.06 -29.09
C GLU A 113 -4.05 -6.86 -27.58
N ILE A 114 -4.25 -5.63 -27.13
CA ILE A 114 -4.23 -5.28 -25.71
C ILE A 114 -5.67 -5.08 -25.25
N ILE A 115 -6.17 -6.02 -24.45
CA ILE A 115 -7.50 -5.95 -23.83
C ILE A 115 -7.47 -4.95 -22.66
N ARG A 116 -6.36 -4.92 -21.91
CA ARG A 116 -6.12 -3.96 -20.82
C ARG A 116 -4.69 -3.44 -20.87
N ARG A 117 -4.55 -2.12 -20.76
CA ARG A 117 -3.22 -1.51 -20.57
C ARG A 117 -2.67 -1.92 -19.22
N ILE A 118 -1.43 -2.43 -19.23
CA ILE A 118 -0.66 -2.77 -18.03
C ILE A 118 -0.18 -1.46 -17.39
N TYR A 119 -0.99 -0.85 -16.54
CA TYR A 119 -0.50 0.19 -15.65
C TYR A 119 -0.09 -0.45 -14.31
N PRO A 120 1.10 -0.12 -13.77
CA PRO A 120 1.61 -0.75 -12.54
C PRO A 120 0.75 -0.52 -11.29
N VAL A 121 -0.24 0.38 -11.36
CA VAL A 121 -1.17 0.70 -10.27
C VAL A 121 -2.56 0.99 -10.84
N ASP A 122 -3.10 0.11 -11.68
CA ASP A 122 -4.54 0.17 -11.96
C ASP A 122 -5.29 -0.53 -10.81
N LEU A 123 -5.38 0.15 -9.66
CA LEU A 123 -6.12 -0.33 -8.49
C LEU A 123 -7.61 -0.54 -8.81
N GLU A 124 -8.15 0.19 -9.78
CA GLU A 124 -9.52 -0.03 -10.27
C GLU A 124 -9.67 -1.37 -11.00
N SER A 125 -8.60 -1.85 -11.65
CA SER A 125 -8.59 -3.13 -12.36
C SER A 125 -8.48 -4.36 -11.47
N LYS A 126 -7.76 -4.25 -10.35
CA LYS A 126 -7.51 -5.36 -9.42
C LYS A 126 -8.46 -5.26 -8.23
N LYS A 127 -9.75 -5.47 -8.47
CA LYS A 127 -10.76 -5.47 -7.42
C LYS A 127 -10.46 -6.58 -6.40
N LEU A 128 -10.46 -6.24 -5.12
CA LEU A 128 -10.27 -7.19 -4.01
C LEU A 128 -11.44 -8.19 -3.86
N SER A 129 -12.41 -8.16 -4.79
CA SER A 129 -13.46 -9.16 -4.97
C SER A 129 -14.29 -9.39 -3.69
N GLY A 130 -14.56 -8.32 -2.95
CA GLY A 130 -15.37 -8.36 -1.73
C GLY A 130 -14.66 -8.93 -0.49
N ILE A 131 -13.33 -9.03 -0.49
CA ILE A 131 -12.58 -9.44 0.71
C ILE A 131 -12.93 -8.56 1.89
N SER A 132 -13.11 -9.19 3.06
CA SER A 132 -13.24 -8.49 4.33
C SER A 132 -11.86 -8.28 4.96
N ILE A 133 -11.47 -7.03 5.11
CA ILE A 133 -10.20 -6.63 5.73
C ILE A 133 -10.45 -6.36 7.21
N PRO A 134 -9.77 -7.04 8.14
CA PRO A 134 -9.89 -6.73 9.56
C PRO A 134 -9.15 -5.42 9.89
N ILE A 135 -9.87 -4.47 10.47
CA ILE A 135 -9.39 -3.10 10.75
C ILE A 135 -9.63 -2.80 12.22
N SER A 136 -8.63 -2.28 12.94
CA SER A 136 -8.80 -1.88 14.35
C SER A 136 -9.04 -0.39 14.47
N ILE A 137 -10.12 0.05 15.10
CA ILE A 137 -10.43 1.45 15.36
C ILE A 137 -10.41 1.73 16.86
N VAL A 138 -9.90 2.90 17.23
CA VAL A 138 -9.88 3.37 18.62
C VAL A 138 -11.13 4.20 18.88
N VAL A 139 -11.93 3.80 19.85
CA VAL A 139 -13.13 4.53 20.26
C VAL A 139 -13.05 4.76 21.76
N THR A 140 -13.05 6.03 22.17
CA THR A 140 -12.95 6.41 23.59
C THR A 140 -14.30 6.75 24.19
N ILE A 141 -15.28 7.10 23.36
CA ILE A 141 -16.66 7.40 23.76
C ILE A 141 -17.57 6.31 23.18
N PRO A 142 -18.20 5.46 24.01
CA PRO A 142 -18.97 4.30 23.51
C PRO A 142 -20.05 4.65 22.47
N ASP A 143 -20.70 5.80 22.62
CA ASP A 143 -21.76 6.24 21.70
C ASP A 143 -21.25 6.61 20.30
N THR A 144 -19.95 6.89 20.14
CA THR A 144 -19.32 7.13 18.84
C THR A 144 -19.63 6.02 17.84
N LEU A 145 -19.72 4.76 18.29
CA LEU A 145 -19.98 3.61 17.41
C LEU A 145 -21.31 3.72 16.66
N ASN A 146 -22.34 4.31 17.30
CA ASN A 146 -23.65 4.51 16.68
C ASN A 146 -23.64 5.65 15.65
N HIS A 147 -22.57 6.44 15.64
CA HIS A 147 -22.47 7.70 14.91
C HIS A 147 -21.17 7.83 14.11
N LEU A 148 -20.53 6.72 13.74
CA LEU A 148 -19.26 6.74 12.98
C LEU A 148 -19.39 7.40 11.60
N ASP A 149 -20.56 7.31 10.99
CA ASP A 149 -20.84 7.71 9.61
C ASP A 149 -21.57 9.06 9.47
N ASN A 150 -21.82 9.74 10.60
CA ASN A 150 -22.60 10.97 10.63
C ASN A 150 -22.02 12.04 11.57
N LEU A 151 -22.52 13.27 11.46
CA LEU A 151 -22.00 14.43 12.19
C LEU A 151 -22.55 14.58 13.62
N HIS A 152 -23.28 13.58 14.14
CA HIS A 152 -23.71 13.59 15.55
C HIS A 152 -22.49 13.59 16.47
N ASN A 153 -22.50 14.38 17.54
CA ASN A 153 -21.37 14.54 18.46
C ASN A 153 -20.01 14.68 17.73
N LYS A 154 -19.92 15.60 16.75
CA LYS A 154 -18.76 15.72 15.85
C LYS A 154 -17.39 15.88 16.53
N PHE A 155 -17.36 16.30 17.79
CA PHE A 155 -16.14 16.49 18.58
C PHE A 155 -15.72 15.23 19.33
N ASP A 156 -16.58 14.23 19.40
CA ASP A 156 -16.30 12.95 20.02
C ASP A 156 -15.56 12.08 19.02
N ASP A 157 -14.41 11.54 19.44
CA ASP A 157 -13.54 10.67 18.63
C ASP A 157 -13.34 11.18 17.19
N THR A 158 -13.21 12.50 17.00
CA THR A 158 -13.19 13.15 15.66
C THR A 158 -12.18 12.50 14.71
N SER A 159 -11.01 12.11 15.23
CA SER A 159 -9.96 11.45 14.45
C SER A 159 -10.40 10.08 13.91
N THR A 160 -11.11 9.29 14.73
CA THR A 160 -11.65 7.99 14.31
C THR A 160 -12.78 8.16 13.31
N LYS A 161 -13.72 9.08 13.55
CA LYS A 161 -14.83 9.36 12.62
C LYS A 161 -14.34 9.81 11.25
N MET A 162 -13.40 10.76 11.22
CA MET A 162 -12.80 11.24 9.97
C MET A 162 -12.12 10.10 9.21
N ASN A 163 -11.34 9.27 9.91
CA ASN A 163 -10.59 8.20 9.25
C ASN A 163 -11.47 7.01 8.85
N TYR A 164 -12.58 6.77 9.57
CA TYR A 164 -13.61 5.82 9.17
C TYR A 164 -14.18 6.17 7.79
N HIS A 165 -14.46 7.45 7.51
CA HIS A 165 -14.90 7.89 6.18
C HIS A 165 -13.83 7.68 5.10
N ILE A 166 -12.57 8.02 5.40
CA ILE A 166 -11.45 7.82 4.46
C ILE A 166 -11.29 6.33 4.13
N ILE A 167 -11.27 5.47 5.14
CA ILE A 167 -11.12 4.03 4.98
C ILE A 167 -12.31 3.42 4.24
N SER A 168 -13.54 3.83 4.60
CA SER A 168 -14.75 3.39 3.90
C SER A 168 -14.66 3.69 2.41
N HIS A 169 -14.23 4.90 2.04
CA HIS A 169 -14.05 5.27 0.64
C HIS A 169 -12.97 4.45 -0.06
N ILE A 170 -11.84 4.17 0.62
CA ILE A 170 -10.79 3.30 0.09
C ILE A 170 -11.31 1.88 -0.14
N LEU A 171 -12.08 1.33 0.81
CA LEU A 171 -12.70 0.00 0.69
C LEU A 171 -13.66 -0.06 -0.50
N ASP A 172 -14.49 0.97 -0.70
CA ASP A 172 -15.41 1.07 -1.83
C ASP A 172 -14.66 1.06 -3.16
N VAL A 173 -13.62 1.89 -3.29
CA VAL A 173 -12.78 1.96 -4.51
C VAL A 173 -12.10 0.62 -4.79
N MET A 174 -11.64 -0.07 -3.75
CA MET A 174 -11.01 -1.39 -3.89
C MET A 174 -12.01 -2.54 -4.06
N ASN A 175 -13.32 -2.29 -3.95
CA ASN A 175 -14.36 -3.30 -3.88
C ASN A 175 -14.06 -4.36 -2.79
N ALA A 176 -13.81 -3.88 -1.57
CA ALA A 176 -13.56 -4.65 -0.36
C ALA A 176 -14.55 -4.23 0.74
N SER A 177 -14.66 -5.03 1.80
CA SER A 177 -15.41 -4.68 3.02
C SER A 177 -14.45 -4.56 4.20
N GLY A 178 -14.84 -3.78 5.21
CA GLY A 178 -14.09 -3.63 6.45
C GLY A 178 -14.76 -4.41 7.58
N HIS A 179 -14.00 -5.23 8.31
CA HIS A 179 -14.42 -5.83 9.57
C HIS A 179 -13.76 -5.05 10.72
N PHE A 180 -14.49 -4.06 11.25
CA PHE A 180 -13.97 -3.15 12.27
C PHE A 180 -13.99 -3.79 13.66
N LYS A 181 -12.80 -3.96 14.24
CA LYS A 181 -12.60 -4.29 15.65
C LYS A 181 -12.41 -3.01 16.44
N VAL A 182 -13.08 -2.91 17.58
CA VAL A 182 -13.04 -1.71 18.43
C VAL A 182 -12.11 -1.96 19.61
N VAL A 183 -11.26 -0.98 19.89
CA VAL A 183 -10.40 -0.93 21.08
C VAL A 183 -10.49 0.47 21.70
N ASP A 184 -10.06 0.61 22.94
CA ASP A 184 -10.09 1.88 23.70
C ASP A 184 -8.70 2.55 23.81
N SER A 185 -7.65 1.88 23.35
CA SER A 185 -6.26 2.37 23.35
C SER A 185 -5.66 2.37 21.94
N TRP A 186 -4.86 3.40 21.62
CA TRP A 186 -4.03 3.44 20.43
C TRP A 186 -2.95 2.36 20.42
N GLY A 187 -2.50 1.91 21.59
CA GLY A 187 -1.49 0.87 21.71
C GLY A 187 -0.20 1.37 22.32
N TYR A 188 -0.11 1.31 23.64
CA TYR A 188 1.06 1.68 24.41
C TYR A 188 1.91 0.46 24.74
N GLU A 189 3.22 0.65 24.79
CA GLU A 189 4.15 -0.41 25.18
C GLU A 189 4.07 -0.63 26.70
N GLN A 190 3.81 -1.87 27.08
CA GLN A 190 3.82 -2.36 28.45
C GLN A 190 4.63 -3.66 28.48
N ASN A 191 5.74 -3.65 29.21
CA ASN A 191 6.62 -4.82 29.40
C ASN A 191 7.06 -5.49 28.07
N GLY A 192 7.38 -4.70 27.05
CA GLY A 192 7.83 -5.20 25.74
C GLY A 192 6.72 -5.68 24.82
N THR A 193 5.45 -5.52 25.21
CA THR A 193 4.28 -5.82 24.38
C THR A 193 3.43 -4.57 24.19
N TYR A 194 2.67 -4.49 23.10
CA TYR A 194 1.77 -3.36 22.85
C TYR A 194 0.31 -3.76 23.12
N ASP A 195 -0.44 -2.88 23.78
CA ASP A 195 -1.90 -3.00 23.93
C ASP A 195 -2.65 -2.42 22.71
N GLY A 196 -3.98 -2.35 22.81
CA GLY A 196 -4.81 -1.56 21.89
C GLY A 196 -4.63 -1.88 20.41
N MET A 197 -4.79 -0.84 19.57
CA MET A 197 -4.75 -0.94 18.11
C MET A 197 -3.38 -1.43 17.61
N VAL A 198 -2.27 -0.84 18.10
CA VAL A 198 -0.93 -1.30 17.72
C VAL A 198 -0.71 -2.76 18.12
N GLY A 199 -1.14 -3.16 19.31
CA GLY A 199 -1.05 -4.54 19.78
C GLY A 199 -1.77 -5.53 18.87
N GLN A 200 -2.99 -5.19 18.41
CA GLN A 200 -3.73 -6.02 17.47
C GLN A 200 -3.00 -6.17 16.12
N ILE A 201 -2.38 -5.08 15.62
CA ILE A 201 -1.58 -5.12 14.39
C ILE A 201 -0.37 -6.05 14.58
N LEU A 202 0.40 -5.88 15.67
CA LEU A 202 1.61 -6.68 15.92
C LEU A 202 1.33 -8.17 16.13
N ARG A 203 0.15 -8.50 16.67
CA ARG A 203 -0.30 -9.90 16.83
C ARG A 203 -0.97 -10.47 15.58
N GLY A 204 -1.07 -9.70 14.49
CA GLY A 204 -1.70 -10.15 13.24
C GLY A 204 -3.22 -10.34 13.36
N GLU A 205 -3.86 -9.74 14.35
CA GLU A 205 -5.31 -9.84 14.54
C GLU A 205 -6.09 -8.92 13.59
N VAL A 206 -5.44 -7.89 13.08
CA VAL A 206 -5.94 -6.92 12.09
C VAL A 206 -4.82 -6.58 11.11
N GLU A 207 -5.19 -6.17 9.90
CA GLU A 207 -4.25 -5.76 8.84
C GLU A 207 -4.01 -4.25 8.84
N ILE A 208 -4.99 -3.46 9.30
CA ILE A 208 -4.97 -1.99 9.22
C ILE A 208 -5.35 -1.36 10.56
N GLY A 209 -4.58 -0.35 10.96
CA GLY A 209 -4.97 0.62 11.99
C GLY A 209 -5.93 1.66 11.41
N GLY A 210 -7.17 1.61 11.83
CA GLY A 210 -8.28 2.41 11.35
C GLY A 210 -8.43 3.79 11.98
N THR A 211 -7.64 4.09 13.00
CA THR A 211 -7.56 5.43 13.62
C THR A 211 -6.18 6.04 13.39
N PRO A 212 -6.06 7.36 13.12
CA PRO A 212 -4.77 8.00 12.93
C PRO A 212 -3.86 7.81 14.15
N LEU A 213 -2.59 7.53 13.88
CA LEU A 213 -1.56 7.27 14.88
C LEU A 213 -0.39 8.21 14.65
N LEU A 214 0.10 8.85 15.72
CA LEU A 214 1.33 9.64 15.63
C LEU A 214 2.51 8.73 15.29
N ILE A 215 3.29 9.16 14.29
CA ILE A 215 4.55 8.53 13.92
C ILE A 215 5.59 8.93 14.97
N ASN A 216 6.21 7.94 15.60
CA ASN A 216 7.32 8.14 16.53
C ASN A 216 8.42 7.11 16.28
N ARG A 217 9.60 7.34 16.88
CA ARG A 217 10.78 6.50 16.66
C ARG A 217 10.58 5.04 17.08
N GLN A 218 9.81 4.78 18.14
CA GLN A 218 9.56 3.41 18.60
C GLN A 218 8.67 2.65 17.61
N ARG A 219 7.64 3.31 17.07
CA ARG A 219 6.64 2.69 16.19
C ARG A 219 7.07 2.60 14.74
N ILE A 220 7.91 3.51 14.24
CA ILE A 220 8.41 3.45 12.86
C ILE A 220 9.29 2.21 12.61
N GLU A 221 9.84 1.61 13.68
CA GLU A 221 10.64 0.39 13.58
C GLU A 221 9.78 -0.89 13.50
N ILE A 222 8.50 -0.81 13.87
CA ILE A 222 7.60 -1.98 14.03
C ILE A 222 6.29 -1.87 13.22
N LEU A 223 5.97 -0.70 12.67
CA LEU A 223 4.77 -0.44 11.86
C LEU A 223 5.14 0.17 10.51
N GLU A 224 4.33 -0.15 9.51
CA GLU A 224 4.34 0.51 8.21
C GLU A 224 3.21 1.54 8.12
N TYR A 225 3.51 2.73 7.58
CA TYR A 225 2.57 3.84 7.49
C TYR A 225 2.25 4.16 6.03
N VAL A 226 0.96 4.32 5.72
CA VAL A 226 0.46 4.49 4.34
C VAL A 226 0.38 5.97 3.91
N GLY A 227 0.60 6.91 4.84
CA GLY A 227 0.67 8.34 4.55
C GLY A 227 0.11 9.20 5.68
N TYR A 228 0.25 10.52 5.52
CA TYR A 228 -0.29 11.51 6.46
C TYR A 228 -1.71 11.89 6.05
N THR A 229 -2.72 11.46 6.80
CA THR A 229 -4.12 11.82 6.54
C THR A 229 -4.51 13.18 7.15
N SER A 230 -3.74 13.69 8.11
CA SER A 230 -3.96 15.01 8.71
C SER A 230 -2.68 15.58 9.31
N HIS A 231 -2.62 16.92 9.40
CA HIS A 231 -1.56 17.61 10.13
C HIS A 231 -2.03 17.89 11.55
N SER A 232 -1.50 17.17 12.53
CA SER A 232 -1.77 17.45 13.94
C SER A 232 -0.75 18.45 14.49
N ARG A 233 -1.23 19.52 15.09
CA ARG A 233 -0.42 20.43 15.92
C ARG A 233 -0.87 20.26 17.36
N VAL A 234 0.06 20.26 18.30
CA VAL A 234 -0.26 20.25 19.74
C VAL A 234 -0.44 21.71 20.17
N PRO A 235 -1.67 22.21 20.39
CA PRO A 235 -1.86 23.56 20.88
C PRO A 235 -1.46 23.64 22.36
N PHE A 236 -0.76 24.71 22.74
CA PHE A 236 -0.52 25.05 24.13
C PHE A 236 -1.64 26.00 24.60
N LYS A 237 -2.31 25.67 25.70
CA LYS A 237 -3.28 26.57 26.34
C LYS A 237 -2.63 27.23 27.54
N ASP A 238 -2.29 28.51 27.40
CA ASP A 238 -1.88 29.36 28.51
C ASP A 238 -3.13 29.95 29.19
N SER A 239 -3.28 29.72 30.49
CA SER A 239 -4.40 30.25 31.30
C SER A 239 -4.42 31.78 31.40
N ASN A 240 -3.31 32.46 31.10
CA ASN A 240 -3.20 33.92 31.16
C ASN A 240 -3.51 34.64 29.83
N MET A 241 -3.93 33.92 28.78
CA MET A 241 -4.19 34.49 27.45
C MET A 241 -5.65 34.96 27.20
N SER A 242 -6.38 35.39 28.23
CA SER A 242 -7.78 35.86 28.09
C SER A 242 -7.97 37.20 27.35
N GLY A 243 -6.88 37.86 26.92
CA GLY A 243 -6.93 39.16 26.22
C GLY A 243 -6.38 39.18 24.78
N LEU A 244 -5.88 38.06 24.24
CA LEU A 244 -5.26 38.04 22.92
C LEU A 244 -6.13 37.26 21.92
N SER A 245 -6.87 38.03 21.11
CA SER A 245 -7.44 37.55 19.85
C SER A 245 -6.37 36.79 19.05
N LEU A 246 -6.73 35.64 18.49
CA LEU A 246 -5.90 34.77 17.67
C LEU A 246 -5.36 35.52 16.42
N ARG A 247 -4.35 36.37 16.61
CA ARG A 247 -3.42 36.76 15.54
C ARG A 247 -2.25 35.79 15.66
N GLY A 248 -2.05 34.98 14.61
CA GLY A 248 -0.98 34.01 14.55
C GLY A 248 0.38 34.66 14.77
N TYR A 249 1.01 34.36 15.90
CA TYR A 249 2.37 34.80 16.18
C TYR A 249 3.34 33.92 15.40
N LYS A 250 4.00 34.53 14.41
CA LYS A 250 5.16 33.98 13.73
C LYS A 250 6.38 34.40 14.54
N ILE A 251 7.00 33.49 15.29
CA ILE A 251 8.28 33.79 15.94
C ILE A 251 9.35 33.78 14.85
N ARG A 252 9.84 34.97 14.47
CA ARG A 252 11.12 35.14 13.79
C ARG A 252 11.99 36.03 14.68
N ASN A 253 13.20 35.55 14.93
CA ASN A 253 14.25 36.25 15.66
C ASN A 253 14.35 37.71 15.25
N GLY A 254 14.28 38.61 16.23
CA GLY A 254 14.86 39.95 16.22
C GLY A 254 14.39 40.92 15.12
N VAL A 255 13.91 42.08 15.58
CA VAL A 255 13.61 43.31 14.82
C VAL A 255 12.18 43.40 14.29
N GLN A 256 11.42 44.29 14.94
CA GLN A 256 10.15 44.82 14.46
C GLN A 256 10.34 45.51 13.11
N GLN A 257 9.67 45.02 12.07
CA GLN A 257 9.25 45.83 10.94
C GLN A 257 7.94 45.27 10.39
N GLU A 258 6.88 46.07 10.49
CA GLU A 258 5.64 45.84 9.75
C GLU A 258 5.93 45.98 8.26
N ASN A 259 5.76 44.91 7.51
CA ASN A 259 5.64 44.98 6.06
C ASN A 259 4.54 44.03 5.60
N HIS A 260 3.51 44.62 5.00
CA HIS A 260 2.52 43.91 4.20
C HIS A 260 3.22 43.25 3.01
N ALA A 261 3.28 41.91 3.00
CA ALA A 261 3.72 41.14 1.84
C ALA A 261 2.71 40.03 1.55
N THR A 262 2.22 40.03 0.32
CA THR A 262 1.25 39.13 -0.30
C THR A 262 1.73 37.67 -0.35
N GLY A 263 0.79 36.74 -0.23
CA GLY A 263 0.96 35.31 0.06
C GLY A 263 1.62 34.44 -1.03
N GLU A 264 2.39 35.00 -1.95
CA GLU A 264 2.97 34.26 -3.07
C GLU A 264 4.41 33.78 -2.78
N LYS A 265 5.22 34.57 -2.08
CA LYS A 265 6.61 34.19 -1.73
C LYS A 265 6.73 33.12 -0.63
N ALA A 266 5.68 32.91 0.16
CA ALA A 266 5.68 31.86 1.19
C ALA A 266 5.51 30.46 0.58
N ARG A 267 4.96 30.33 -0.63
CA ARG A 267 4.75 29.03 -1.29
C ARG A 267 6.04 28.44 -1.86
N GLU A 268 6.96 29.28 -2.34
CA GLU A 268 8.20 28.81 -2.98
C GLU A 268 9.19 28.23 -1.97
N THR A 269 9.37 28.85 -0.81
CA THR A 269 10.25 28.31 0.25
C THR A 269 9.77 27.01 0.90
N TRP A 270 8.48 26.65 0.79
CA TRP A 270 7.93 25.42 1.37
C TRP A 270 8.12 24.19 0.47
N LEU A 271 8.07 24.39 -0.86
CA LEU A 271 8.28 23.30 -1.83
C LEU A 271 9.73 22.76 -1.78
N ASP A 272 10.70 23.61 -1.44
CA ASP A 272 12.10 23.21 -1.35
C ASP A 272 12.42 22.32 -0.11
N GLU A 273 11.69 22.47 1.01
CA GLU A 273 11.84 21.63 2.21
C GLU A 273 11.09 20.28 2.11
N GLU A 274 9.97 20.22 1.37
CA GLU A 274 9.26 18.98 1.05
C GLU A 274 10.12 18.02 0.21
N HIS A 275 10.94 18.55 -0.71
CA HIS A 275 11.82 17.74 -1.54
C HIS A 275 12.97 17.07 -0.76
N GLN A 276 13.36 17.61 0.39
CA GLN A 276 14.45 17.02 1.21
C GLN A 276 13.97 15.89 2.13
N THR A 277 12.72 15.90 2.59
CA THR A 277 12.20 14.91 3.55
C THR A 277 11.55 13.69 2.91
N GLN A 278 11.06 13.80 1.67
CA GLN A 278 10.50 12.65 0.92
C GLN A 278 11.58 11.60 0.51
N GLY A 279 12.87 11.94 0.55
CA GLY A 279 13.95 11.08 0.11
C GLY A 279 14.51 10.09 1.14
N MET A 280 14.24 10.26 2.44
CA MET A 280 14.95 9.52 3.49
C MET A 280 14.17 8.37 4.15
N GLY A 281 12.83 8.34 4.04
CA GLY A 281 12.00 7.37 4.77
C GLY A 281 11.71 6.04 4.07
N ALA A 282 11.88 5.94 2.77
CA ALA A 282 11.31 4.84 1.97
C ALA A 282 12.30 3.73 1.56
N LYS A 283 13.55 3.73 2.07
CA LYS A 283 14.61 2.88 1.48
C LYS A 283 15.30 1.86 2.39
N ILE A 284 14.90 1.71 3.65
CA ILE A 284 15.60 0.81 4.55
C ILE A 284 14.57 0.05 5.42
N ARG A 285 14.35 -1.24 5.09
CA ARG A 285 13.71 -2.31 5.90
C ARG A 285 12.30 -2.84 5.56
N ALA A 286 11.85 -2.81 4.31
CA ALA A 286 10.84 -3.79 3.86
C ALA A 286 11.32 -5.26 4.00
N ASN A 287 12.63 -5.49 4.17
CA ASN A 287 13.24 -6.82 4.07
C ASN A 287 13.54 -7.54 5.39
N GLN A 288 13.28 -6.97 6.58
CA GLN A 288 13.72 -7.57 7.86
C GLN A 288 12.60 -8.11 8.76
N ILE A 289 11.33 -7.75 8.55
CA ILE A 289 10.21 -8.24 9.38
C ILE A 289 9.63 -9.56 8.85
N HIS A 290 9.88 -9.92 7.59
CA HIS A 290 9.29 -11.11 6.95
C HIS A 290 9.83 -12.47 7.45
N ALA A 291 10.87 -12.50 8.29
CA ALA A 291 11.52 -13.75 8.72
C ALA A 291 11.21 -14.19 10.16
N ARG A 292 10.31 -13.53 10.91
CA ARG A 292 10.03 -13.86 12.32
C ARG A 292 8.61 -14.35 12.65
N LEU A 293 7.74 -14.53 11.66
CA LEU A 293 6.34 -14.97 11.87
C LEU A 293 6.13 -16.47 11.65
N LEU A 294 7.14 -17.32 11.94
CA LEU A 294 7.11 -18.75 11.60
C LEU A 294 7.28 -19.72 12.77
N ASP A 295 6.89 -19.36 13.99
CA ASP A 295 6.59 -20.35 15.03
C ASP A 295 5.34 -19.90 15.82
N GLY A 296 4.17 -20.28 15.33
CA GLY A 296 2.85 -19.98 15.91
C GLY A 296 1.70 -20.39 15.00
#